data_AF-A0A166SF96-F1
#
_entry.id   AF-A0A166SF96-F1
#
_cell.length_a   1.000
_cell.length_b   1.000
_cell.length_c   1.000
_cell.angle_alpha   90.00
_cell.angle_beta   90.00
_cell.angle_gamma   90.00
#
_symmetry.space_group_name_H-M   'P 1'
#
loop_
_entity.id
_entity.type
_entity.pdbx_description
1 polymer ?
#
loop_
_entity_poly.entity_id
_entity_poly.type
_entity_poly.pdbx_seq_one_letter_code
_entity_poly.pdbx_strand_id
1 'polypeptide(L)'
;MDSDFPLLSVFLYMLWFFCFVLWLFLLFAVVTDVFRSHDLSGWAKAGWTALILVLPLVGVLAYLIIRGTSMHERQARQAASAADLWRAEVRSAAGRPSTADELSRLADLRDHGVISENEFEREKTKILA
;
A
#
# COMPACT_ATOMS: atom_id res chain seq x y z
N MET A 1 -29.83 27.31 42.29
CA MET A 1 -30.45 26.06 41.81
C MET A 1 -29.76 25.80 40.50
N ASP A 2 -28.73 24.95 40.41
CA ASP A 2 -28.54 23.67 41.08
C ASP A 2 -27.07 23.39 41.40
N SER A 3 -26.76 23.12 42.67
CA SER A 3 -25.42 22.78 43.16
C SER A 3 -25.33 21.30 43.57
N ASP A 4 -26.13 20.43 42.95
CA ASP A 4 -26.31 19.06 43.46
C ASP A 4 -25.17 18.11 43.08
N PHE A 5 -24.33 18.45 42.09
CA PHE A 5 -23.16 17.62 41.72
C PHE A 5 -21.95 18.46 41.25
N PRO A 6 -21.19 19.09 42.16
CA PRO A 6 -20.03 19.91 41.82
C PRO A 6 -18.92 19.11 41.12
N LEU A 7 -18.73 17.84 41.49
CA LEU A 7 -17.75 16.96 40.85
C LEU A 7 -18.15 16.60 39.41
N LEU A 8 -19.43 16.32 39.17
CA LEU A 8 -19.95 16.01 37.84
C LEU A 8 -19.85 17.23 36.92
N SER A 9 -20.20 18.41 37.42
CA SER A 9 -20.12 19.64 36.65
C SER A 9 -18.67 20.01 36.30
N VAL A 10 -17.73 19.90 37.24
CA VAL A 10 -16.29 20.08 36.95
C VAL A 10 -15.79 19.04 35.95
N PHE A 11 -16.17 17.77 36.10
CA PHE A 11 -15.82 16.72 35.15
C PHE A 11 -16.36 17.03 33.74
N LEU A 12 -17.62 17.46 33.63
CA LEU A 12 -18.23 17.82 32.35
C LEU A 12 -17.58 19.05 31.72
N TYR A 13 -17.20 20.07 32.50
CA TYR A 13 -16.45 21.21 31.99
C TYR A 13 -15.04 20.82 31.52
N MET A 14 -14.36 19.93 32.24
CA MET A 14 -13.06 19.39 31.83
C MET A 14 -13.19 18.55 30.55
N LEU A 15 -14.22 17.71 30.44
CA LEU A 15 -14.53 16.94 29.23
C LEU A 15 -14.85 17.87 28.06
N TRP A 16 -15.65 18.91 28.28
CA TRP A 16 -15.98 19.90 27.26
C TRP A 16 -14.74 20.67 26.79
N PHE A 17 -13.87 21.08 27.73
CA PHE A 17 -12.58 21.69 27.41
C PHE A 17 -11.66 20.75 26.63
N PHE A 18 -11.57 19.47 27.03
CA PHE A 18 -10.84 18.46 26.29
C PHE A 18 -11.37 18.30 24.86
N CYS A 19 -12.70 18.20 24.69
CA CYS A 19 -13.33 18.15 23.37
C CYS A 19 -13.04 19.41 22.54
N PHE A 20 -13.01 20.59 23.17
CA PHE A 20 -12.64 21.84 22.51
C PHE A 20 -11.18 21.84 22.05
N VAL A 21 -10.25 21.40 22.89
CA VAL A 21 -8.83 21.24 22.53
C VAL A 21 -8.68 20.21 21.41
N LEU A 22 -9.34 19.06 21.51
CA LEU A 22 -9.37 18.02 20.47
C LEU A 22 -9.92 18.58 19.15
N TRP A 23 -10.98 19.39 19.21
CA TRP A 23 -11.53 20.08 18.04
C TRP A 23 -10.52 21.02 17.38
N LEU A 24 -9.76 21.80 18.16
CA LEU A 24 -8.66 22.63 17.63
C LEU A 24 -7.57 21.77 17.00
N PHE A 25 -7.18 20.66 17.63
CA PHE A 25 -6.19 19.73 17.07
C PHE A 25 -6.67 19.14 15.74
N LEU A 26 -7.93 18.72 15.64
CA LEU A 26 -8.54 18.25 14.39
C LEU A 26 -8.50 19.33 13.31
N LEU A 27 -8.82 20.58 13.67
CA LEU A 27 -8.74 21.70 12.75
C LEU A 27 -7.31 21.86 12.19
N PHE A 28 -6.30 21.90 13.05
CA PHE A 28 -4.90 22.00 12.61
C PHE A 28 -4.44 20.77 11.82
N ALA A 29 -4.84 19.57 12.22
CA ALA A 29 -4.48 18.32 11.53
C ALA A 29 -5.06 18.27 10.11
N VAL A 30 -6.34 18.63 9.95
CA VAL A 30 -7.00 18.65 8.64
C VAL A 30 -6.44 19.78 7.77
N VAL A 31 -6.19 20.96 8.34
CA VAL A 31 -5.48 22.04 7.63
C VAL A 31 -4.13 21.56 7.12
N THR A 32 -3.33 20.90 7.97
CA THR A 32 -2.01 20.36 7.61
C THR A 32 -2.12 19.27 6.52
N ASP A 33 -3.09 18.38 6.60
CA ASP A 33 -3.36 17.34 5.59
C ASP A 33 -3.73 17.94 4.22
N VAL A 34 -4.59 18.96 4.22
CA VAL A 34 -4.95 19.72 3.03
C VAL A 34 -3.74 20.45 2.45
N PHE A 35 -2.90 21.07 3.28
CA PHE A 35 -1.67 21.72 2.81
C PHE A 35 -0.66 20.74 2.23
N ARG A 36 -0.46 19.58 2.88
CA ARG A 36 0.44 18.49 2.44
C ARG A 36 -0.02 17.84 1.13
N SER A 37 -1.28 17.98 0.77
CA SER A 37 -1.77 17.53 -0.53
C SER A 37 -1.37 18.51 -1.64
N HIS A 38 -0.44 18.07 -2.50
CA HIS A 38 0.05 18.86 -3.63
C HIS A 38 -0.92 18.85 -4.84
N ASP A 39 -1.93 17.97 -4.81
CA ASP A 39 -2.92 17.80 -5.89
C ASP A 39 -4.06 18.83 -5.86
N LEU A 40 -4.11 19.72 -4.85
CA LEU A 40 -5.20 20.69 -4.66
C LEU A 40 -4.74 22.12 -4.97
N SER A 41 -5.51 22.83 -5.81
CA SER A 41 -5.32 24.26 -6.06
C SER A 41 -5.53 25.07 -4.76
N GLY A 42 -4.81 26.18 -4.61
CA GLY A 42 -4.83 26.98 -3.37
C GLY A 42 -6.24 27.46 -2.95
N TRP A 43 -7.12 27.72 -3.92
CA TRP A 43 -8.52 28.11 -3.68
C TRP A 43 -9.37 26.95 -3.14
N ALA A 44 -9.15 25.72 -3.61
CA ALA A 44 -9.83 24.55 -3.09
C ALA A 44 -9.43 24.28 -1.62
N LYS A 45 -8.16 24.54 -1.27
CA LYS A 45 -7.68 24.45 0.12
C LYS A 45 -8.41 25.43 1.03
N ALA A 46 -8.50 26.70 0.61
CA ALA A 46 -9.16 27.75 1.38
C ALA A 46 -10.66 27.47 1.61
N GLY A 47 -11.38 27.03 0.56
CA GLY A 47 -12.80 26.67 0.67
C GLY A 47 -13.05 25.50 1.64
N TRP A 48 -12.19 24.48 1.59
CA TRP A 48 -12.26 23.34 2.52
C TRP A 48 -12.03 23.75 3.97
N THR A 49 -11.00 24.55 4.23
CA THR A 49 -10.69 25.03 5.57
C THR A 49 -11.86 25.85 6.15
N ALA A 50 -12.46 26.74 5.36
CA ALA A 50 -13.62 27.52 5.80
C ALA A 50 -14.84 26.64 6.10
N LEU A 51 -15.11 25.64 5.26
CA LEU A 51 -16.26 24.76 5.42
C LEU A 51 -16.13 23.86 6.67
N ILE A 52 -14.93 23.35 6.94
CA ILE A 52 -14.64 22.57 8.16
C ILE A 52 -14.68 23.44 9.42
N LEU A 53 -14.26 24.70 9.34
CA LEU A 53 -14.31 25.64 10.44
C LEU A 53 -15.75 25.95 10.87
N VAL A 54 -16.65 26.16 9.91
CA VAL A 54 -18.05 26.54 10.18
C VAL A 54 -18.94 25.32 10.45
N LEU A 55 -18.72 24.21 9.73
CA LEU A 55 -19.46 22.96 9.90
C LEU A 55 -18.50 21.76 9.94
N PRO A 56 -17.94 21.43 11.11
CA PRO A 56 -16.90 20.39 11.22
C PRO A 56 -17.40 19.01 10.75
N LEU A 57 -18.64 18.65 11.09
CA LEU A 57 -19.20 17.36 10.67
C LEU A 57 -19.41 17.27 9.14
N VAL A 58 -19.94 18.34 8.56
CA VAL A 58 -20.22 18.42 7.11
C VAL A 58 -18.92 18.49 6.32
N GLY A 59 -17.93 19.22 6.83
CA GLY A 59 -16.60 19.32 6.23
C GLY A 59 -15.86 18.01 6.16
N VAL A 60 -15.86 17.23 7.25
CA VAL A 60 -15.21 15.91 7.24
C VAL A 60 -15.94 14.94 6.32
N LEU A 61 -17.28 14.88 6.37
CA LEU A 61 -18.05 13.98 5.51
C LEU A 61 -17.88 14.30 4.02
N ALA A 62 -18.01 15.57 3.65
CA ALA A 62 -17.87 15.98 2.26
C ALA A 62 -16.43 15.72 1.76
N TYR A 63 -15.41 15.91 2.61
CA TYR A 63 -14.01 15.64 2.26
C TYR A 63 -13.79 14.15 1.99
N LEU A 64 -14.34 13.28 2.83
CA LEU A 64 -14.26 11.82 2.64
C LEU A 64 -14.99 11.36 1.38
N ILE A 65 -16.15 11.94 1.04
CA ILE A 65 -16.88 11.61 -0.20
C ILE A 65 -16.07 12.02 -1.43
N ILE A 66 -15.49 13.22 -1.43
CA ILE A 66 -14.77 13.75 -2.58
C ILE A 66 -13.39 13.08 -2.73
N ARG A 67 -12.74 12.67 -1.63
CA ARG A 67 -11.35 12.19 -1.64
C ARG A 67 -11.17 10.69 -1.34
N GLY A 68 -12.24 10.00 -0.92
CA GLY A 68 -12.25 8.57 -0.62
C GLY A 68 -11.85 7.68 -1.81
N THR A 69 -12.01 8.18 -3.04
CA THR A 69 -11.63 7.48 -4.28
C THR A 69 -10.12 7.25 -4.42
N SER A 70 -9.27 8.03 -3.73
CA SER A 70 -7.82 7.91 -3.90
C SER A 70 -7.19 6.68 -3.21
N MET A 71 -7.93 5.98 -2.35
CA MET A 71 -7.45 4.72 -1.74
C MET A 71 -7.61 3.53 -2.68
N HIS A 72 -8.70 3.48 -3.44
CA HIS A 72 -8.95 2.41 -4.42
C HIS A 72 -7.94 2.44 -5.56
N GLU A 73 -7.66 3.62 -6.10
CA GLU A 73 -6.71 3.80 -7.21
C GLU A 73 -5.28 3.39 -6.81
N ARG A 74 -4.88 3.70 -5.57
CA ARG A 74 -3.54 3.37 -5.05
C ARG A 74 -3.38 1.89 -4.72
N GLN A 75 -4.40 1.25 -4.17
CA GLN A 75 -4.39 -0.19 -3.96
C GLN A 75 -4.35 -0.96 -5.28
N ALA A 76 -5.11 -0.51 -6.29
CA ALA A 76 -5.08 -1.13 -7.62
C ALA A 76 -3.69 -1.00 -8.28
N ARG A 77 -3.05 0.17 -8.20
CA ARG A 77 -1.69 0.36 -8.73
C ARG A 77 -0.63 -0.43 -7.95
N GLN A 78 -0.74 -0.51 -6.63
CA GLN A 78 0.18 -1.30 -5.81
C GLN A 78 0.04 -2.80 -6.08
N ALA A 79 -1.19 -3.30 -6.20
CA ALA A 79 -1.47 -4.69 -6.58
C ALA A 79 -0.93 -5.03 -7.98
N ALA A 80 -1.07 -4.12 -8.94
CA ALA A 80 -0.48 -4.29 -10.28
C ALA A 80 1.06 -4.38 -10.22
N SER A 81 1.71 -3.47 -9.48
CA SER A 81 3.17 -3.46 -9.36
C SER A 81 3.74 -4.71 -8.66
N ALA A 82 3.05 -5.23 -7.64
CA ALA A 82 3.43 -6.46 -6.95
C ALA A 82 3.31 -7.69 -7.88
N ALA A 83 2.25 -7.76 -8.69
CA ALA A 83 2.07 -8.83 -9.66
C ALA A 83 3.13 -8.79 -10.78
N ASP A 84 3.55 -7.60 -11.20
CA ASP A 84 4.60 -7.45 -12.23
C ASP A 84 5.97 -7.90 -11.72
N LEU A 85 6.33 -7.57 -10.46
CA LEU A 85 7.55 -8.04 -9.81
C LEU A 85 7.56 -9.57 -9.66
N TRP A 86 6.47 -10.16 -9.19
CA TRP A 86 6.33 -11.62 -9.07
C TRP A 86 6.46 -12.32 -10.43
N ARG A 87 5.83 -11.80 -11.48
CA ARG A 87 5.94 -12.34 -12.85
C ARG A 87 7.36 -12.19 -13.43
N ALA A 88 8.12 -11.17 -13.04
CA ALA A 88 9.52 -11.04 -13.43
C ALA A 88 10.39 -12.09 -12.73
N GLU A 89 10.17 -12.30 -11.43
CA GLU A 89 10.92 -13.26 -10.62
C GLU A 89 10.66 -14.72 -11.04
N VAL A 90 9.39 -15.09 -11.24
CA VAL A 90 9.02 -16.43 -11.76
C VAL A 90 9.58 -16.67 -13.15
N ARG A 91 9.57 -15.68 -14.07
CA ARG A 91 10.21 -15.82 -15.39
C ARG A 91 11.72 -15.96 -15.28
N SER A 92 12.35 -15.26 -14.34
CA SER A 92 13.80 -15.37 -14.13
C SER A 92 14.21 -16.72 -13.53
N ALA A 93 13.35 -17.30 -12.68
CA ALA A 93 13.54 -18.61 -12.07
C ALA A 93 13.21 -19.75 -13.02
N ALA A 94 12.16 -19.62 -13.85
CA ALA A 94 11.76 -20.62 -14.85
C ALA A 94 12.56 -20.56 -16.15
N GLY A 95 13.20 -19.42 -16.46
CA GLY A 95 13.95 -19.19 -17.70
C GLY A 95 15.39 -19.71 -17.68
N ARG A 96 15.92 -20.14 -16.53
CA ARG A 96 17.21 -20.82 -16.45
C ARG A 96 16.95 -22.31 -16.30
N PRO A 97 17.19 -23.14 -17.33
CA PRO A 97 17.17 -24.59 -17.15
C PRO A 97 18.12 -24.93 -16.00
N SER A 98 17.63 -25.67 -15.01
CA SER A 98 18.49 -26.10 -13.91
C SER A 98 19.49 -27.10 -14.45
N THR A 99 20.69 -27.15 -13.86
CA THR A 99 21.71 -28.17 -14.19
C THR A 99 21.12 -29.59 -14.13
N ALA A 100 20.15 -29.83 -13.24
CA ALA A 100 19.42 -31.09 -13.13
C ALA A 100 18.47 -31.35 -14.32
N ASP A 101 17.83 -30.33 -14.87
CA ASP A 101 16.98 -30.43 -16.08
C ASP A 101 17.81 -30.63 -17.36
N GLU A 102 19.04 -30.12 -17.39
CA GLU A 102 19.97 -30.36 -18.50
C GLU A 102 20.51 -31.79 -18.46
N LEU A 103 20.91 -32.27 -17.26
CA LEU A 103 21.35 -33.65 -17.05
C LEU A 103 20.24 -34.68 -17.34
N SER A 104 18.99 -34.39 -16.97
CA SER A 104 17.86 -35.29 -17.22
C SER A 104 17.54 -35.41 -18.72
N ARG A 105 17.59 -34.30 -19.48
CA ARG A 105 17.47 -34.34 -20.95
C ARG A 105 18.63 -35.08 -21.60
N LEU A 106 19.85 -34.90 -21.10
CA LEU A 106 21.03 -35.59 -21.62
C LEU A 106 20.90 -37.11 -21.44
N ALA A 107 20.37 -37.55 -20.29
CA ALA A 107 20.10 -38.97 -20.02
C ALA A 107 18.98 -39.53 -20.93
N ASP A 108 17.92 -38.75 -21.14
CA ASP A 108 16.82 -39.13 -22.03
C ASP A 108 17.29 -39.32 -23.49
N LEU A 109 18.15 -38.42 -23.99
CA LEU A 109 18.76 -38.55 -25.31
C LEU A 109 19.63 -39.79 -25.46
N ARG A 110 20.33 -40.20 -24.40
CA ARG A 110 21.11 -41.45 -24.37
C ARG A 110 20.18 -42.67 -24.39
N ASP A 111 19.11 -42.65 -23.59
CA ASP A 111 18.14 -43.75 -23.50
C ASP A 111 17.37 -43.96 -24.81
N HIS A 112 17.12 -42.87 -25.54
CA HIS A 112 16.56 -42.91 -26.89
C HIS A 112 17.58 -43.28 -27.99
N GLY A 113 18.85 -43.50 -27.63
CA GLY A 113 19.92 -43.88 -28.57
C GLY A 113 20.32 -42.75 -29.54
N VAL A 114 19.97 -41.50 -29.23
CA VAL A 114 20.32 -40.32 -30.03
C VAL A 114 21.79 -39.95 -29.86
N ILE A 115 22.36 -40.22 -28.68
CA ILE A 115 23.77 -40.00 -28.36
C ILE A 115 24.42 -41.27 -27.80
N SER A 116 25.72 -41.43 -28.05
CA SER A 116 26.52 -42.53 -27.51
C SER A 116 26.98 -42.27 -26.06
N GLU A 117 27.34 -43.32 -25.33
CA GLU A 117 27.85 -43.22 -23.95
C GLU A 117 29.07 -42.29 -23.81
N ASN A 118 29.93 -42.26 -24.83
CA ASN A 118 31.11 -41.40 -24.86
C ASN A 118 30.71 -39.91 -25.00
N GLU A 119 29.71 -39.61 -25.81
CA GLU A 119 29.17 -38.27 -26.00
C GLU A 119 28.42 -37.79 -24.75
N PHE A 120 27.69 -38.69 -24.10
CA PHE A 120 27.01 -38.42 -22.83
C PHE A 120 28.00 -37.99 -21.73
N GLU A 121 29.07 -38.76 -21.49
CA GLU A 121 30.04 -38.42 -20.44
C GLU A 121 30.83 -37.13 -20.74
N ARG A 122 31.08 -36.82 -22.02
CA ARG A 122 31.69 -35.54 -22.42
C ARG A 122 30.81 -34.34 -22.11
N GLU A 123 29.53 -34.39 -22.48
CA GLU A 123 28.60 -33.27 -22.25
C GLU A 123 28.20 -33.14 -20.78
N LYS A 124 28.06 -34.27 -20.06
CA LYS A 124 27.84 -34.30 -18.61
C LYS A 124 28.97 -33.59 -17.84
N THR A 125 30.23 -33.84 -18.22
CA THR A 125 31.39 -33.19 -17.60
C THR A 125 31.37 -31.68 -17.84
N LYS A 126 30.89 -31.23 -19.00
CA LYS A 126 30.80 -29.82 -19.37
C LYS A 126 29.66 -29.08 -18.65
N ILE A 127 28.57 -29.76 -18.32
CA ILE A 127 27.44 -29.24 -17.54
C ILE A 127 27.77 -29.18 -16.03
N LEU A 128 28.64 -30.08 -15.55
CA LEU A 128 29.04 -30.17 -14.14
C LEU A 128 30.31 -29.36 -13.78
N ALA A 129 31.00 -28.78 -14.75
CA ALA A 129 32.21 -27.96 -14.58
C ALA A 129 31.87 -26.48 -14.37
#